data_AF-A0A3D5CJ27-F1
#
_entry.id   AF-A0A3D5CJ27-F1
#
_cell.length_a   1.000
_cell.length_b   1.000
_cell.length_c   1.000
_cell.angle_alpha   90.00
_cell.angle_beta   90.00
_cell.angle_gamma   90.00
#
_symmetry.space_group_name_H-M   'P 1'
#
loop_
_entity.id
_entity.type
_entity.pdbx_description
1 polymer ?
#
loop_
_entity_poly.entity_id
_entity_poly.type
_entity_poly.pdbx_seq_one_letter_code
_entity_poly.pdbx_strand_id
1 'polypeptide(L)'
;MLYTDINYVLPQWFGVAGLGPPVLYAVAQLMAYPKGLMRFMWFPVLMLLGLGVAVNNTRAVFEAVLRYKPDEFLRTPKNSGLSVSLYDFNENKNDKTVWLEIFFAIYSGVSFLFAIQRMPALAPFLALFALGFVLVAYIGLLETNRASRFVESWKSEPAFLDQDM
;
A
#
# COMPACT_ATOMS: atom_id res chain seq x y z
N MET A 1 -37.08 -16.23 23.65
CA MET A 1 -36.57 -14.84 23.65
C MET A 1 -35.11 -14.94 23.22
N LEU A 2 -34.80 -14.66 21.95
CA LEU A 2 -33.45 -14.82 21.40
C LEU A 2 -32.49 -13.86 22.11
N TYR A 3 -31.72 -14.37 23.07
CA TYR A 3 -30.51 -13.70 23.52
C TYR A 3 -29.45 -13.98 22.45
N THR A 4 -29.53 -13.33 21.30
CA THR A 4 -28.40 -13.30 20.38
C THR A 4 -27.32 -12.51 21.08
N ASP A 5 -26.36 -13.21 21.67
CA ASP A 5 -25.15 -12.63 22.23
C ASP A 5 -24.60 -11.60 21.25
N ILE A 6 -24.73 -10.32 21.60
CA ILE A 6 -24.41 -9.19 20.72
C ILE A 6 -22.94 -9.23 20.26
N ASN A 7 -22.12 -9.93 21.06
CA ASN A 7 -20.72 -10.25 20.83
C ASN A 7 -20.47 -11.09 19.57
N TYR A 8 -21.44 -11.87 19.08
CA TYR A 8 -21.31 -12.64 17.83
C TYR A 8 -22.02 -11.98 16.65
N VAL A 9 -23.03 -11.16 16.91
CA VAL A 9 -23.85 -10.51 15.88
C VAL A 9 -23.07 -9.40 15.18
N LEU A 10 -22.41 -8.51 15.93
CA LEU A 10 -21.67 -7.39 15.36
C LEU A 10 -20.53 -7.82 14.39
N PRO A 11 -19.67 -8.80 14.75
CA PRO A 11 -18.64 -9.29 13.82
C PRO A 11 -19.20 -9.88 12.51
N GLN A 12 -20.39 -10.49 12.56
CA GLN A 12 -21.04 -11.08 11.38
C GLN A 12 -21.48 -10.00 10.40
N TRP A 13 -22.06 -8.90 10.89
CA TRP A 13 -22.47 -7.78 10.05
C TRP A 13 -21.27 -7.08 9.38
N PHE A 14 -20.15 -6.93 10.10
CA PHE A 14 -18.91 -6.41 9.49
C PHE A 14 -18.36 -7.35 8.42
N GLY A 15 -18.47 -8.67 8.62
CA GLY A 15 -18.13 -9.67 7.60
C GLY A 15 -18.97 -9.53 6.33
N VAL A 16 -20.29 -9.34 6.48
CA VAL A 16 -21.21 -9.13 5.34
C VAL A 16 -20.90 -7.81 4.62
N ALA A 17 -20.67 -6.72 5.36
CA ALA A 17 -20.30 -5.44 4.77
C ALA A 17 -18.96 -5.51 4.02
N GLY A 18 -18.00 -6.30 4.52
CA GLY A 18 -16.70 -6.54 3.89
C GLY A 18 -16.77 -7.25 2.53
N LEU A 19 -17.88 -7.90 2.19
CA LEU A 19 -18.10 -8.49 0.87
C LEU A 19 -18.46 -7.46 -0.21
N GLY A 20 -18.80 -6.23 0.18
CA GLY A 20 -19.16 -5.15 -0.76
C GLY A 20 -18.11 -4.92 -1.85
N PRO A 21 -16.85 -4.59 -1.51
CA PRO A 21 -15.82 -4.34 -2.52
C PRO A 21 -15.54 -5.57 -3.42
N PRO A 22 -15.32 -6.80 -2.90
CA PRO A 22 -15.15 -7.97 -3.75
C PRO A 22 -16.31 -8.20 -4.73
N VAL A 23 -17.56 -8.03 -4.28
CA VAL A 23 -18.74 -8.17 -5.14
C VAL A 23 -18.78 -7.09 -6.21
N LEU A 24 -18.51 -5.83 -5.85
CA LEU A 24 -18.45 -4.72 -6.79
C LEU A 24 -17.40 -4.98 -7.88
N TYR A 25 -16.18 -5.38 -7.50
CA TYR A 25 -15.11 -5.70 -8.44
C TYR A 25 -15.45 -6.90 -9.32
N ALA A 26 -16.06 -7.96 -8.75
CA ALA A 26 -16.48 -9.12 -9.53
C ALA A 26 -17.51 -8.74 -10.60
N VAL A 27 -18.56 -8.01 -10.22
CA VAL A 27 -19.60 -7.55 -11.15
C VAL A 27 -19.01 -6.62 -12.21
N ALA A 28 -18.16 -5.67 -11.82
CA ALA A 28 -17.49 -4.77 -12.75
C ALA A 28 -16.64 -5.53 -13.79
N GLN A 29 -15.85 -6.53 -13.36
CA GLN A 29 -15.03 -7.33 -14.27
C GLN A 29 -15.87 -8.20 -15.21
N LEU A 30 -16.97 -8.78 -14.70
CA LEU A 30 -17.90 -9.59 -15.49
C LEU A 30 -18.61 -8.79 -16.58
N MET A 31 -19.02 -7.55 -16.28
CA MET A 31 -19.72 -6.70 -17.23
C MET A 31 -18.78 -5.99 -18.21
N ALA A 32 -17.59 -5.57 -17.77
CA ALA A 32 -16.70 -4.75 -18.58
C ALA A 32 -15.87 -5.57 -19.59
N TYR A 33 -15.62 -6.86 -19.36
CA TYR A 33 -14.65 -7.61 -20.14
C TYR A 33 -15.09 -9.04 -20.51
N PRO A 34 -14.80 -9.49 -21.75
CA PRO A 34 -14.84 -10.92 -22.06
C PRO A 34 -13.78 -11.64 -21.21
N LYS A 35 -14.18 -12.75 -20.56
CA LYS A 35 -13.39 -13.49 -19.54
C LYS A 35 -13.19 -12.72 -18.22
N GLY A 36 -14.18 -11.94 -17.78
CA GLY A 36 -14.15 -11.21 -16.50
C GLY A 36 -13.77 -12.03 -15.26
N LEU A 37 -14.23 -13.28 -15.16
CA LEU A 37 -13.84 -14.19 -14.05
C LEU A 37 -12.33 -14.44 -14.00
N MET A 38 -11.69 -14.61 -15.16
CA MET A 38 -10.25 -14.86 -15.22
C MET A 38 -9.45 -13.65 -14.74
N ARG A 39 -9.97 -12.44 -14.99
CA ARG A 39 -9.38 -11.18 -14.50
C ARG A 39 -9.61 -11.00 -13.00
N PHE A 40 -10.78 -11.40 -12.50
CA PHE A 40 -11.10 -11.34 -11.08
C PHE A 40 -10.16 -12.21 -10.23
N MET A 41 -9.49 -13.23 -10.78
CA MET A 41 -8.45 -13.98 -10.06
C MET A 41 -7.27 -13.12 -9.60
N TRP A 42 -7.07 -11.92 -10.17
CA TRP A 42 -6.08 -10.95 -9.71
C TRP A 42 -6.54 -10.12 -8.51
N PHE A 43 -7.81 -10.24 -8.10
CA PHE A 43 -8.37 -9.48 -6.99
C PHE A 43 -7.60 -9.65 -5.67
N PRO A 44 -7.12 -10.84 -5.26
CA PRO A 44 -6.29 -10.97 -4.07
C PRO A 44 -5.00 -10.14 -4.15
N VAL A 45 -4.37 -10.05 -5.33
CA VAL A 45 -3.17 -9.21 -5.53
C VAL A 45 -3.53 -7.74 -5.40
N LEU A 46 -4.66 -7.31 -5.97
CA LEU A 46 -5.17 -5.95 -5.82
C LEU A 46 -5.45 -5.62 -4.35
N MET A 47 -6.02 -6.56 -3.59
CA MET A 47 -6.25 -6.40 -2.15
C MET A 47 -4.94 -6.25 -1.38
N LEU A 48 -3.94 -7.10 -1.66
CA LEU A 48 -2.62 -7.01 -1.02
C LEU A 48 -1.98 -5.63 -1.25
N LEU A 49 -1.98 -5.15 -2.49
CA LEU A 49 -1.45 -3.83 -2.83
C LEU A 49 -2.24 -2.71 -2.15
N GLY A 50 -3.58 -2.74 -2.25
CA GLY A 50 -4.46 -1.71 -1.69
C GLY A 50 -4.37 -1.60 -0.17
N LEU A 51 -4.23 -2.74 0.53
CA LEU A 51 -4.03 -2.78 1.97
C LEU A 51 -2.62 -2.31 2.36
N GLY A 52 -1.59 -2.73 1.62
CA GLY A 52 -0.20 -2.37 1.91
C GLY A 52 0.06 -0.87 1.84
N VAL A 53 -0.56 -0.15 0.89
CA VAL A 53 -0.37 1.31 0.75
C VAL A 53 -1.15 2.15 1.78
N ALA A 54 -1.87 1.51 2.71
CA ALA A 54 -2.72 2.21 3.67
C ALA A 54 -1.95 3.21 4.55
N VAL A 55 -0.70 2.92 4.92
CA VAL A 55 0.14 3.83 5.72
C VAL A 55 0.46 5.10 4.94
N ASN A 56 0.91 4.96 3.69
CA ASN A 56 1.20 6.09 2.82
C ASN A 56 -0.06 6.95 2.56
N ASN A 57 -1.20 6.30 2.29
CA ASN A 57 -2.48 7.00 2.13
C ASN A 57 -2.89 7.76 3.39
N THR A 58 -2.71 7.15 4.57
CA THR A 58 -3.04 7.78 5.85
C THR A 58 -2.18 9.02 6.08
N ARG A 59 -0.88 8.93 5.81
CA ARG A 59 0.03 10.08 5.88
C ARG A 59 -0.45 11.23 4.97
N ALA A 60 -0.74 10.94 3.71
CA ALA A 60 -1.20 11.95 2.75
C ALA A 60 -2.49 12.65 3.22
N VAL A 61 -3.42 11.91 3.82
CA VAL A 61 -4.64 12.49 4.42
C VAL A 61 -4.30 13.42 5.58
N PHE A 62 -3.39 13.03 6.47
CA PHE A 62 -2.96 13.89 7.58
C PHE A 62 -2.28 15.17 7.09
N GLU A 63 -1.42 15.07 6.08
CA GLU A 63 -0.75 16.23 5.48
C GLU A 63 -1.76 17.19 4.86
N ALA A 64 -2.75 16.66 4.14
CA ALA A 64 -3.83 17.45 3.54
C ALA A 64 -4.70 18.15 4.60
N VAL A 65 -5.10 17.43 5.66
CA VAL A 65 -5.97 17.97 6.72
C VAL A 65 -5.24 19.00 7.57
N LEU A 66 -3.99 18.73 7.94
CA LEU A 66 -3.18 19.61 8.79
C LEU A 66 -2.53 20.76 8.01
N ARG A 67 -2.66 20.79 6.67
CA ARG A 67 -1.98 21.73 5.77
C ARG A 67 -0.47 21.78 6.00
N TYR A 68 0.11 20.70 6.51
CA TYR A 68 1.51 20.61 6.83
C TYR A 68 2.22 20.02 5.63
N LYS A 69 3.00 20.85 4.92
CA LYS A 69 3.67 20.47 3.67
C LYS A 69 2.71 19.74 2.72
N PRO A 70 1.71 20.44 2.15
CA PRO A 70 0.95 19.85 1.06
C PRO A 70 1.95 19.62 -0.07
N ASP A 71 2.55 18.43 -0.14
CA ASP A 71 3.15 17.97 -1.39
C ASP A 71 2.03 18.13 -2.40
N GLU A 72 2.24 19.04 -3.36
CA GLU A 72 1.31 19.20 -4.45
C GLU A 72 1.16 17.81 -5.05
N PHE A 73 -0.07 17.33 -5.19
CA PHE A 73 -0.31 16.01 -5.76
C PHE A 73 0.16 16.07 -7.22
N LEU A 74 1.46 15.81 -7.43
CA LEU A 74 2.10 15.94 -8.72
C LEU A 74 1.34 14.99 -9.64
N ARG A 75 0.61 15.56 -10.60
CA ARG A 75 -0.10 14.75 -11.57
C ARG A 75 0.94 13.87 -12.23
N THR A 76 0.69 12.56 -12.25
CA THR A 76 1.53 11.57 -12.94
C THR A 76 2.01 12.16 -14.26
N PRO A 77 3.34 12.34 -14.46
CA PRO A 77 3.84 13.05 -15.63
C PRO A 77 3.34 12.33 -16.88
N LYS A 78 2.61 13.06 -17.72
CA LYS A 78 2.07 12.52 -18.97
C LYS A 78 3.26 12.38 -19.90
N ASN A 79 3.86 11.19 -19.97
CA ASN A 79 5.05 10.87 -20.77
C ASN A 79 4.95 11.45 -22.20
N SER A 80 5.50 12.64 -22.40
CA SER A 80 5.67 13.28 -23.69
C SER A 80 7.14 13.20 -24.08
N GLY A 81 7.65 11.98 -24.32
CA GLY A 81 8.91 11.69 -25.03
C GLY A 81 10.22 12.29 -24.48
N LEU A 82 10.19 13.15 -23.47
CA LEU A 82 11.34 13.69 -22.76
C LEU A 82 11.64 12.73 -21.62
N SER A 83 12.92 12.37 -21.48
CA SER A 83 13.47 11.63 -20.35
C SER A 83 12.86 12.21 -19.08
N VAL A 84 11.92 11.47 -18.48
CA VAL A 84 11.41 11.77 -17.15
C VAL A 84 12.65 11.80 -16.27
N SER A 85 13.04 13.00 -15.85
CA SER A 85 14.13 13.15 -14.92
C SER A 85 13.73 12.36 -13.69
N LEU A 86 14.44 11.25 -13.45
CA LEU A 86 14.24 10.37 -12.29
C LEU A 86 14.38 11.11 -10.94
N TYR A 87 14.74 12.39 -11.00
CA TYR A 87 14.78 13.34 -9.90
C TYR A 87 13.43 13.54 -9.19
N ASP A 88 12.29 13.38 -9.89
CA ASP A 88 10.95 13.47 -9.26
C ASP A 88 10.60 12.24 -8.39
N PHE A 89 11.30 11.11 -8.55
CA PHE A 89 11.17 9.97 -7.63
C PHE A 89 12.03 10.13 -6.37
N ASN A 90 12.94 11.12 -6.36
CA ASN A 90 13.99 11.25 -5.37
C ASN A 90 13.53 12.00 -4.10
N GLU A 91 12.36 12.64 -4.14
CA GLU A 91 11.81 13.40 -3.00
C GLU A 91 11.03 12.52 -2.02
N ASN A 92 10.67 11.29 -2.40
CA ASN A 92 9.99 10.35 -1.50
C ASN A 92 10.95 9.62 -0.54
N LYS A 93 11.96 10.34 -0.03
CA LYS A 93 12.82 9.93 1.09
C LYS A 93 12.03 9.99 2.40
N ASN A 94 10.96 9.21 2.50
CA ASN A 94 10.31 8.97 3.79
C ASN A 94 10.63 7.59 4.31
N ASP A 95 11.90 7.43 4.69
CA ASP A 95 12.41 6.29 5.45
C ASP A 95 11.51 6.02 6.68
N LYS A 96 10.97 7.07 7.31
CA LYS A 96 10.01 6.97 8.42
C LYS A 96 8.71 6.24 8.06
N THR A 97 8.21 6.40 6.84
CA THR A 97 7.00 5.69 6.37
C THR A 97 7.30 4.21 6.22
N VAL A 98 8.45 3.84 5.67
CA VAL A 98 8.89 2.45 5.55
C VAL A 98 8.98 1.78 6.92
N TRP A 99 9.50 2.47 7.94
CA TRP A 99 9.51 1.96 9.32
C TRP A 99 8.11 1.73 9.89
N LEU A 100 7.14 2.59 9.58
CA LEU A 100 5.74 2.39 9.96
C LEU A 100 5.11 1.20 9.22
N GLU A 101 5.41 1.01 7.94
CA GLU A 101 4.97 -0.13 7.16
C GLU A 101 5.52 -1.45 7.72
N ILE A 102 6.81 -1.48 8.11
CA ILE A 102 7.43 -2.62 8.80
C ILE A 102 6.75 -2.89 10.15
N PHE A 103 6.47 -1.84 10.92
CA PHE A 103 5.77 -1.98 12.19
C PHE A 103 4.39 -2.62 12.01
N PHE A 104 3.59 -2.14 11.05
CA PHE A 104 2.28 -2.72 10.76
C PHE A 104 2.36 -4.13 10.15
N ALA A 105 3.41 -4.45 9.40
CA ALA A 105 3.69 -5.80 8.92
C ALA A 105 3.91 -6.78 10.08
N ILE A 106 4.73 -6.41 11.06
CA ILE A 106 4.98 -7.23 12.25
C ILE A 106 3.70 -7.34 13.09
N TYR A 107 3.02 -6.23 13.33
CA TYR A 107 1.80 -6.18 14.13
C TYR A 107 0.70 -7.09 13.56
N SER A 108 0.45 -7.01 12.25
CA SER A 108 -0.53 -7.85 11.56
C SER A 108 -0.09 -9.31 11.46
N GLY A 109 1.21 -9.58 11.29
CA GLY A 109 1.78 -10.93 11.32
C GLY A 109 1.59 -11.62 12.67
N VAL A 110 1.89 -10.93 13.77
CA VAL A 110 1.66 -11.44 15.14
C VAL A 110 0.16 -11.66 15.38
N SER A 111 -0.68 -10.70 14.96
CA SER A 111 -2.14 -10.83 15.07
C SER A 111 -2.67 -12.02 14.29
N PHE A 112 -2.14 -12.30 13.10
CA PHE A 112 -2.47 -13.47 12.29
C PHE A 112 -2.13 -14.78 13.02
N LEU A 113 -0.95 -14.88 13.64
CA LEU A 113 -0.55 -16.06 14.41
C LEU A 113 -1.50 -16.33 15.58
N PHE A 114 -1.92 -15.29 16.30
CA PHE A 114 -2.92 -15.41 17.37
C PHE A 114 -4.31 -15.79 16.82
N ALA A 115 -4.70 -15.24 15.67
CA ALA A 115 -6.00 -15.49 15.07
C ALA A 115 -6.18 -16.94 14.64
N ILE A 116 -5.13 -17.61 14.14
CA ILE A 116 -5.21 -19.04 13.78
C ILE A 116 -5.73 -19.89 14.95
N GLN A 117 -5.31 -19.56 16.18
CA GLN A 117 -5.67 -20.34 17.37
C GLN A 117 -6.99 -19.89 18.01
N ARG A 118 -7.28 -18.59 18.01
CA ARG A 118 -8.42 -18.02 18.75
C ARG A 118 -9.63 -17.73 17.88
N MET A 119 -9.42 -17.26 16.65
CA MET A 119 -10.48 -16.80 15.74
C MET A 119 -10.09 -17.08 14.29
N PRO A 120 -10.10 -18.37 13.86
CA PRO A 120 -9.59 -18.76 12.53
C PRO A 120 -10.35 -18.10 11.37
N ALA A 121 -11.60 -17.65 11.60
CA ALA A 121 -12.37 -16.89 10.62
C ALA A 121 -11.71 -15.54 10.23
N LEU A 122 -10.95 -14.92 11.13
CA LEU A 122 -10.22 -13.67 10.86
C LEU A 122 -8.81 -13.89 10.30
N ALA A 123 -8.28 -15.11 10.42
CA ALA A 123 -6.95 -15.45 9.94
C ALA A 123 -6.71 -15.08 8.46
N PRO A 124 -7.58 -15.40 7.48
CA PRO A 124 -7.34 -15.03 6.09
C PRO A 124 -7.32 -13.51 5.87
N PHE A 125 -8.14 -12.76 6.63
CA PHE A 125 -8.16 -11.31 6.56
C PHE A 125 -6.86 -10.71 7.11
N LEU A 126 -6.41 -11.16 8.28
CA LEU A 126 -5.16 -10.69 8.88
C LEU A 126 -3.93 -11.11 8.07
N ALA A 127 -3.98 -12.26 7.39
CA ALA A 127 -2.94 -12.68 6.46
C ALA A 127 -2.80 -11.71 5.28
N LEU A 128 -3.91 -11.20 4.72
CA LEU A 128 -3.88 -10.19 3.66
C LEU A 128 -3.22 -8.88 4.14
N PHE A 129 -3.50 -8.43 5.37
CA PHE A 129 -2.80 -7.27 5.94
C PHE A 129 -1.32 -7.52 6.12
N ALA A 130 -0.94 -8.66 6.70
CA ALA A 130 0.45 -9.01 6.92
C ALA A 130 1.22 -9.07 5.60
N LEU A 131 0.72 -9.80 4.62
CA LEU A 131 1.36 -9.92 3.31
C LEU A 131 1.38 -8.58 2.55
N GLY A 132 0.31 -7.78 2.64
CA GLY A 132 0.23 -6.48 2.00
C GLY A 132 1.27 -5.50 2.56
N PHE A 133 1.36 -5.39 3.87
CA PHE A 133 2.37 -4.53 4.52
C PHE A 133 3.79 -5.04 4.32
N VAL A 134 4.04 -6.34 4.38
CA VAL A 134 5.36 -6.91 4.05
C VAL A 134 5.76 -6.55 2.63
N LEU A 135 4.85 -6.69 1.66
CA LEU A 135 5.12 -6.38 0.26
C LEU A 135 5.49 -4.91 0.08
N VAL A 136 4.70 -3.99 0.63
CA VAL A 136 4.96 -2.54 0.47
C VAL A 136 6.21 -2.10 1.22
N ALA A 137 6.40 -2.57 2.46
CA ALA A 137 7.63 -2.33 3.21
C ALA A 137 8.86 -2.83 2.45
N TYR A 138 8.79 -4.02 1.84
CA TYR A 138 9.88 -4.57 1.04
C TYR A 138 10.19 -3.70 -0.19
N ILE A 139 9.16 -3.24 -0.92
CA ILE A 139 9.34 -2.33 -2.06
C ILE A 139 9.97 -1.00 -1.59
N GLY A 140 9.48 -0.43 -0.48
CA GLY A 140 10.02 0.81 0.09
C GLY A 140 11.48 0.69 0.52
N LEU A 141 11.90 -0.45 1.07
CA LEU A 141 13.31 -0.72 1.39
C LEU A 141 14.18 -0.82 0.12
N LEU A 142 13.69 -1.48 -0.93
CA LEU A 142 14.41 -1.57 -2.20
C LEU A 142 14.59 -0.20 -2.87
N GLU A 143 13.55 0.64 -2.81
CA GLU A 143 13.57 1.99 -3.36
C GLU A 143 14.54 2.89 -2.59
N THR A 144 14.49 2.86 -1.25
CA THR A 144 15.42 3.57 -0.38
C THR A 144 16.88 3.18 -0.67
N ASN A 145 17.14 1.89 -0.86
CA ASN A 145 18.49 1.37 -1.19
C ASN A 145 18.96 1.68 -2.62
N ARG A 146 18.05 1.96 -3.56
CA ARG A 146 18.41 2.40 -4.93
C ARG A 146 18.71 3.90 -4.94
N ALA A 147 17.88 4.68 -4.23
CA ALA A 147 18.09 6.11 -4.07
C ALA A 147 19.41 6.43 -3.36
N SER A 148 19.77 5.68 -2.31
CA SER A 148 21.06 5.86 -1.60
C SER A 148 22.26 5.64 -2.52
N ARG A 149 22.28 4.55 -3.28
CA ARG A 149 23.35 4.22 -4.23
C ARG A 149 23.49 5.24 -5.36
N PHE A 150 22.39 5.79 -5.84
CA PHE A 150 22.40 6.83 -6.86
C PHE A 150 22.97 8.16 -6.33
N VAL A 151 22.64 8.53 -5.08
CA VAL A 151 23.21 9.73 -4.44
C VAL A 151 24.72 9.58 -4.23
N GLU A 152 25.17 8.38 -3.85
CA GLU A 152 26.61 8.08 -3.75
C GLU A 152 27.32 8.18 -5.10
N SER A 153 26.72 7.66 -6.18
CA SER A 153 27.32 7.76 -7.52
C SER A 153 27.38 9.21 -8.01
N TRP A 154 26.33 10.00 -7.81
CA TRP A 154 26.31 11.43 -8.17
C TRP A 154 27.36 12.25 -7.42
N LYS A 155 27.55 11.99 -6.12
CA LYS A 155 28.60 12.66 -5.33
C LYS A 155 30.01 12.26 -5.74
N SER A 156 30.17 11.10 -6.38
CA SER A 156 31.45 10.58 -6.85
C SER A 156 31.84 11.07 -8.25
N GLU A 157 30.90 11.67 -9.00
CA GLU A 157 31.23 12.37 -10.24
C GLU A 157 31.97 13.69 -9.90
N PRO A 158 33.16 13.95 -10.48
CA PRO A 158 33.87 15.18 -10.18
C PRO A 158 33.02 16.39 -10.58
N ALA A 159 33.10 17.47 -9.80
CA ALA A 159 32.37 18.73 -10.01
C ALA A 159 32.84 19.52 -11.26
N PHE A 160 33.20 18.84 -12.35
CA PHE A 160 33.74 19.44 -13.57
C PHE A 160 32.69 20.15 -14.42
N LEU A 161 31.41 20.11 -14.04
CA LEU A 161 30.31 20.77 -14.77
C LEU A 161 29.87 22.11 -14.15
N ASP A 162 30.45 22.50 -13.00
CA ASP A 162 30.17 23.80 -12.34
C ASP A 162 31.15 24.91 -12.77
N GLN A 163 32.10 24.64 -13.68
CA GLN A 163 33.09 25.63 -14.13
C GLN A 163 32.64 26.50 -15.33
N ASP A 164 31.43 26.25 -15.87
CA ASP A 164 30.97 26.86 -17.12
C ASP A 164 29.76 27.82 -16.94
N MET A 165 29.45 28.26 -15.71
CA MET A 165 28.47 29.33 -15.43
C MET A 165 29.11 30.52 -14.70
#